data_AF-A0A7S2WVU8-F1
#
_entry.id   AF-A0A7S2WVU8-F1
#
_cell.length_a   1.000
_cell.length_b   1.000
_cell.length_c   1.000
_cell.angle_alpha   90.00
_cell.angle_beta   90.00
_cell.angle_gamma   90.00
#
_symmetry.space_group_name_H-M   'P 1'
#
loop_
_entity.id
_entity.type
_entity.pdbx_description
1 polymer ?
#
loop_
_entity_poly.entity_id
_entity_poly.type
_entity_poly.pdbx_seq_one_letter_code
_entity_poly.pdbx_strand_id
1 'polypeptide(L)'
;NASLLAAAPPVGDRRPPSAIILEPARDLAEQVYSNISDYKKFVSSPSIDHVLLIGGESNHKQVDAKLKAGVDIIVGTPGRVDDLVKRGKVDTKSIQFFILDEADRLLETGNLDTIMSIFSKLPKAGIGAERLQCCFFSATLHSPEIADLSTRLCQNPTWVDLKGKDAVPDTVHHVVIRVDPSAPFATSLMTEAWASPTTDACHRGGNLRGGAKALTALQGKDRLSETIKLVKPQFLLRVINALDMDMCLLFCRTNLDCDLLEEFLVEAGGGRRFNGKAEKGKENRYSCCVLSGMRSMDERRRNLAAFKEGDVRFLICTDVAARGIDIQGLPYVVNVTLPDVPENYIHRIGRVGRADRMGLAVSLVATTEERVWYCQNKLKPPQSDTRDYDKGGNCVWYNEPELLKQIEKRVGQPLLELQPPDFRLPTELATSNYGEAADDTGGYSASAAAHLDELQSDVARLMQLEVSAQHIWLGLHMLGGVDHLPQPPSGSAHEKSRNAAQGSASERPSNSGQGSKPKKRGGPGMKNSGEARSAGGEAAGHGGGNSGEGQAR
;
A
#
# COMPACT_ATOMS: atom_id res chain seq x y z
N ASN A 1 -29.52 0.08 -38.90
CA ASN A 1 -28.11 -0.28 -39.15
C ASN A 1 -27.61 -1.41 -38.23
N ALA A 2 -28.36 -2.52 -38.11
CA ALA A 2 -27.95 -3.69 -37.31
C ALA A 2 -26.96 -4.62 -38.04
N SER A 3 -26.64 -4.32 -39.31
CA SER A 3 -25.81 -5.17 -40.19
C SER A 3 -24.29 -4.94 -40.05
N LEU A 4 -23.85 -3.96 -39.27
CA LEU A 4 -22.42 -3.62 -39.08
C LEU A 4 -21.82 -4.20 -37.78
N LEU A 5 -22.63 -4.83 -36.93
CA LEU A 5 -22.19 -5.50 -35.69
C LEU A 5 -21.70 -6.95 -35.93
N ALA A 6 -21.61 -7.39 -37.19
CA ALA A 6 -21.48 -8.80 -37.56
C ALA A 6 -20.12 -9.18 -38.20
N ALA A 7 -19.06 -8.44 -37.95
CA ALA A 7 -17.71 -8.92 -38.24
C ALA A 7 -17.04 -9.42 -36.96
N ALA A 8 -17.58 -10.50 -36.39
CA ALA A 8 -16.79 -11.32 -35.48
C ALA A 8 -15.54 -11.79 -36.25
N PRO A 9 -14.34 -11.72 -35.66
CA PRO A 9 -13.13 -12.20 -36.32
C PRO A 9 -13.33 -13.67 -36.76
N PRO A 10 -12.78 -14.08 -37.90
CA PRO A 10 -12.99 -15.42 -38.46
C PRO A 10 -12.71 -16.48 -37.39
N VAL A 11 -13.69 -17.37 -37.20
CA VAL A 11 -13.61 -18.53 -36.32
C VAL A 11 -12.50 -19.44 -36.87
N GLY A 12 -11.29 -19.35 -36.32
CA GLY A 12 -10.15 -20.16 -36.75
C GLY A 12 -8.78 -19.63 -36.37
N ASP A 13 -8.61 -18.31 -36.22
CA ASP A 13 -7.35 -17.72 -35.76
C ASP A 13 -7.34 -17.56 -34.24
N ARG A 14 -6.20 -17.92 -33.61
CA ARG A 14 -5.97 -17.69 -32.17
C ARG A 14 -6.34 -16.26 -31.82
N ARG A 15 -7.17 -16.05 -30.79
CA ARG A 15 -7.39 -14.72 -30.20
C ARG A 15 -6.16 -14.36 -29.36
N PRO A 16 -5.27 -13.46 -29.82
CA PRO A 16 -4.12 -13.05 -29.04
C PRO A 16 -4.58 -12.08 -27.93
N PRO A 17 -3.87 -12.03 -26.80
CA PRO A 17 -4.23 -11.12 -25.72
C PRO A 17 -4.09 -9.67 -26.18
N SER A 18 -5.02 -8.82 -25.73
CA SER A 18 -5.01 -7.38 -25.92
C SER A 18 -4.55 -6.63 -24.65
N ALA A 19 -4.59 -7.28 -23.48
CA ALA A 19 -4.22 -6.67 -22.22
C ALA A 19 -3.33 -7.56 -21.34
N ILE A 20 -2.35 -6.95 -20.67
CA ILE A 20 -1.60 -7.53 -19.55
C ILE A 20 -1.80 -6.66 -18.32
N ILE A 21 -2.23 -7.27 -17.23
CA ILE A 21 -2.34 -6.67 -15.89
C ILE A 21 -1.30 -7.34 -14.99
N LEU A 22 -0.37 -6.53 -14.48
CA LEU A 22 0.65 -6.98 -13.55
C LEU A 22 0.29 -6.59 -12.12
N GLU A 23 0.32 -7.59 -11.25
CA GLU A 23 0.05 -7.46 -9.82
C GLU A 23 1.29 -7.84 -9.00
N PRO A 24 1.59 -7.14 -7.89
CA PRO A 24 2.79 -7.42 -7.09
C PRO A 24 2.70 -8.73 -6.29
N ALA A 25 1.50 -9.28 -6.08
CA ALA A 25 1.27 -10.45 -5.24
C ALA A 25 0.29 -11.48 -5.85
N ARG A 26 0.38 -12.76 -5.41
CA ARG A 26 -0.54 -13.85 -5.81
C ARG A 26 -2.00 -13.48 -5.57
N ASP A 27 -2.29 -13.06 -4.34
CA ASP A 27 -3.66 -12.87 -3.87
C ASP A 27 -4.36 -11.72 -4.61
N LEU A 28 -3.59 -10.67 -4.95
CA LEU A 28 -4.07 -9.55 -5.76
C LEU A 28 -4.40 -9.98 -7.19
N ALA A 29 -3.51 -10.74 -7.83
CA ALA A 29 -3.76 -11.31 -9.15
C ALA A 29 -5.00 -12.21 -9.16
N GLU A 30 -5.19 -13.03 -8.13
CA GLU A 30 -6.39 -13.86 -7.94
C GLU A 30 -7.65 -13.00 -7.76
N GLN A 31 -7.57 -11.90 -7.00
CA GLN A 31 -8.68 -10.97 -6.79
C GLN A 31 -9.08 -10.29 -8.10
N VAL A 32 -8.13 -9.73 -8.85
CA VAL A 32 -8.40 -9.10 -10.16
C VAL A 32 -8.93 -10.11 -11.17
N TYR A 33 -8.38 -11.32 -11.21
CA TYR A 33 -8.90 -12.40 -12.04
C TYR A 33 -10.35 -12.78 -11.69
N SER A 34 -10.69 -12.80 -10.40
CA SER A 34 -12.05 -13.08 -9.93
C SER A 34 -13.01 -11.96 -10.32
N ASN A 35 -12.60 -10.70 -10.14
CA ASN A 35 -13.38 -9.54 -10.57
C ASN A 35 -13.70 -9.60 -12.07
N ILE A 36 -12.70 -9.86 -12.93
CA ILE A 36 -12.93 -10.03 -14.37
C ILE A 36 -13.88 -11.21 -14.65
N SER A 37 -13.77 -12.29 -13.89
CA SER A 37 -14.69 -13.44 -14.00
C SER A 37 -16.13 -13.08 -13.67
N ASP A 38 -16.35 -12.14 -12.76
CA ASP A 38 -17.67 -11.65 -12.40
C ASP A 38 -18.21 -10.67 -13.44
N TYR A 39 -17.40 -9.71 -13.89
CA TYR A 39 -17.79 -8.76 -14.93
C TYR A 39 -18.13 -9.44 -16.26
N LYS A 40 -17.34 -10.44 -16.69
CA LYS A 40 -17.58 -11.10 -17.98
C LYS A 40 -18.92 -11.82 -18.06
N LYS A 41 -19.56 -12.17 -16.94
CA LYS A 41 -20.90 -12.78 -16.90
C LYS A 41 -21.95 -11.86 -17.54
N PHE A 42 -21.70 -10.55 -17.54
CA PHE A 42 -22.59 -9.53 -18.08
C PHE A 42 -22.21 -9.10 -19.51
N VAL A 43 -21.13 -9.64 -20.09
CA VAL A 43 -20.67 -9.32 -21.45
C VAL A 43 -20.77 -10.57 -22.32
N SER A 44 -21.91 -10.72 -22.99
CA SER A 44 -22.21 -11.90 -23.81
C SER A 44 -21.65 -11.84 -25.23
N SER A 45 -21.41 -10.63 -25.75
CA SER A 45 -20.83 -10.42 -27.08
C SER A 45 -20.07 -9.09 -27.18
N PRO A 46 -18.75 -9.10 -27.43
CA PRO A 46 -17.89 -10.29 -27.52
C PRO A 46 -17.71 -10.96 -26.15
N SER A 47 -17.65 -12.29 -26.12
CA SER A 47 -17.28 -13.02 -24.91
C SER A 47 -15.81 -12.75 -24.57
N ILE A 48 -15.52 -12.38 -23.32
CA ILE A 48 -14.15 -12.10 -22.85
C ILE A 48 -13.55 -13.35 -22.19
N ASP A 49 -12.39 -13.77 -22.66
CA ASP A 49 -11.58 -14.82 -22.06
C ASP A 49 -10.33 -14.24 -21.38
N HIS A 50 -9.98 -14.79 -20.23
CA HIS A 50 -8.89 -14.27 -19.41
C HIS A 50 -8.15 -15.38 -18.67
N VAL A 51 -6.88 -15.18 -18.35
CA VAL A 51 -6.03 -16.18 -17.69
C VAL A 51 -5.22 -15.59 -16.54
N LEU A 52 -5.04 -16.40 -15.50
CA LEU A 52 -4.24 -16.09 -14.34
C LEU A 52 -2.84 -16.73 -14.46
N LEU A 53 -1.79 -15.92 -14.40
CA LEU A 53 -0.39 -16.34 -14.53
C LEU A 53 0.38 -16.01 -13.25
N ILE A 54 0.37 -16.93 -12.28
CA ILE A 54 1.03 -16.75 -10.99
C ILE A 54 1.99 -17.89 -10.64
N GLY A 55 2.89 -17.63 -9.69
CA GLY A 55 3.89 -18.60 -9.22
C GLY A 55 3.31 -19.70 -8.33
N GLY A 56 3.96 -20.87 -8.34
CA GLY A 56 3.66 -21.96 -7.41
C GLY A 56 2.47 -22.85 -7.79
N GLU A 57 1.83 -22.67 -8.95
CA GLU A 57 0.79 -23.59 -9.43
C GLU A 57 1.35 -24.76 -10.23
N SER A 58 0.90 -25.98 -9.93
CA SER A 58 1.21 -27.20 -10.69
C SER A 58 0.46 -27.30 -12.03
N ASN A 59 -0.45 -26.36 -12.31
CA ASN A 59 -1.38 -26.38 -13.44
C ASN A 59 -0.78 -25.89 -14.78
N HIS A 60 0.54 -25.99 -14.95
CA HIS A 60 1.24 -25.51 -16.16
C HIS A 60 0.63 -26.02 -17.47
N LYS A 61 0.18 -27.29 -17.52
CA LYS A 61 -0.47 -27.87 -18.71
C LYS A 61 -1.81 -27.19 -19.03
N GLN A 62 -2.59 -26.84 -18.01
CA GLN A 62 -3.89 -26.19 -18.17
C GLN A 62 -3.70 -24.75 -18.65
N VAL A 63 -2.73 -24.03 -18.07
CA VAL A 63 -2.37 -22.66 -18.51
C VAL A 63 -1.92 -22.67 -19.97
N ASP A 64 -1.02 -23.60 -20.34
CA ASP A 64 -0.57 -23.75 -21.73
C ASP A 64 -1.72 -24.08 -22.69
N ALA A 65 -2.65 -24.94 -22.29
CA ALA A 65 -3.84 -25.25 -23.08
C ALA A 65 -4.75 -24.02 -23.26
N LYS A 66 -4.96 -23.24 -22.20
CA LYS A 66 -5.78 -22.02 -22.21
C LYS A 66 -5.16 -20.93 -23.09
N LEU A 67 -3.86 -20.67 -22.96
CA LEU A 67 -3.14 -19.75 -23.84
C LEU A 67 -3.20 -20.19 -25.31
N LYS A 68 -3.13 -21.50 -25.59
CA LYS A 68 -3.26 -22.02 -26.96
C LYS A 68 -4.67 -21.85 -27.54
N ALA A 69 -5.71 -21.95 -26.70
CA ALA A 69 -7.11 -21.75 -27.09
C ALA A 69 -7.42 -20.28 -27.42
N GLY A 70 -6.63 -19.35 -26.87
CA GLY A 70 -6.81 -17.91 -27.04
C GLY A 70 -7.35 -17.27 -25.76
N VAL A 71 -6.82 -16.10 -25.43
CA VAL A 71 -7.22 -15.30 -24.26
C VAL A 71 -7.14 -13.83 -24.64
N ASP A 72 -8.03 -13.01 -24.09
CA ASP A 72 -8.05 -11.57 -24.34
C ASP A 72 -7.27 -10.82 -23.25
N ILE A 73 -7.37 -11.25 -22.00
CA ILE A 73 -6.75 -10.57 -20.83
C ILE A 73 -5.84 -11.53 -20.06
N ILE A 74 -4.60 -11.09 -19.82
CA ILE A 74 -3.66 -11.76 -18.93
C ILE A 74 -3.60 -11.00 -17.60
N VAL A 75 -3.80 -11.70 -16.49
CA VAL A 75 -3.57 -11.19 -15.13
C VAL A 75 -2.48 -12.03 -14.49
N GLY A 76 -1.48 -11.43 -13.85
CA GLY A 76 -0.44 -12.25 -13.23
C GLY A 76 0.65 -11.49 -12.50
N THR A 77 1.55 -12.25 -11.87
CA THR A 77 2.74 -11.67 -11.23
C THR A 77 3.86 -11.49 -12.24
N PRO A 78 4.70 -10.44 -12.12
CA PRO A 78 5.72 -10.09 -13.12
C PRO A 78 6.61 -11.26 -13.53
N GLY A 79 7.15 -12.00 -12.56
CA GLY A 79 8.08 -13.10 -12.84
C GLY A 79 7.45 -14.23 -13.66
N ARG A 80 6.17 -14.55 -13.44
CA ARG A 80 5.50 -15.63 -14.17
C ARG A 80 5.10 -15.18 -15.58
N VAL A 81 4.65 -13.94 -15.73
CA VAL A 81 4.31 -13.36 -17.03
C VAL A 81 5.57 -13.25 -17.90
N ASP A 82 6.67 -12.71 -17.36
CA ASP A 82 7.95 -12.56 -18.05
C ASP A 82 8.52 -13.91 -18.54
N ASP A 83 8.47 -14.96 -17.70
CA ASP A 83 8.90 -16.31 -18.09
C ASP A 83 8.12 -16.83 -19.32
N LEU A 84 6.80 -16.64 -19.35
CA LEU A 84 5.97 -17.11 -20.47
C LEU A 84 6.14 -16.24 -21.73
N VAL A 85 6.38 -14.94 -21.57
CA VAL A 85 6.74 -14.03 -22.68
C VAL A 85 8.10 -14.44 -23.27
N LYS A 86 9.12 -14.65 -22.44
CA LYS A 86 10.47 -15.08 -22.88
C LYS A 86 10.45 -16.43 -23.61
N ARG A 87 9.58 -17.35 -23.19
CA ARG A 87 9.37 -18.66 -23.84
C ARG A 87 8.51 -18.60 -25.10
N GLY A 88 8.00 -17.43 -25.49
CA GLY A 88 7.12 -17.26 -26.65
C GLY A 88 5.75 -17.93 -26.50
N LYS A 89 5.30 -18.14 -25.26
CA LYS A 89 3.98 -18.74 -24.96
C LYS A 89 2.86 -17.71 -24.92
N VAL A 90 3.20 -16.46 -24.64
CA VAL A 90 2.31 -15.30 -24.71
C VAL A 90 2.67 -14.51 -25.97
N ASP A 91 1.70 -14.27 -26.83
CA ASP A 91 1.87 -13.36 -27.97
C ASP A 91 1.72 -11.92 -27.48
N THR A 92 2.79 -11.13 -27.58
CA THR A 92 2.80 -9.73 -27.14
C THR A 92 2.44 -8.75 -28.25
N LYS A 93 2.33 -9.20 -29.51
CA LYS A 93 2.19 -8.29 -30.67
C LYS A 93 0.86 -7.56 -30.72
N SER A 94 -0.18 -8.13 -30.11
CA SER A 94 -1.54 -7.58 -30.09
C SER A 94 -1.88 -6.85 -28.79
N ILE A 95 -0.92 -6.71 -27.87
CA ILE A 95 -1.14 -6.02 -26.60
C ILE A 95 -1.33 -4.53 -26.84
N GLN A 96 -2.48 -4.02 -26.44
CA GLN A 96 -2.86 -2.61 -26.48
C GLN A 96 -2.88 -1.99 -25.09
N PHE A 97 -3.10 -2.78 -24.03
CA PHE A 97 -3.14 -2.30 -22.65
C PHE A 97 -2.06 -2.97 -21.80
N PHE A 98 -1.22 -2.16 -21.17
CA PHE A 98 -0.25 -2.62 -20.18
C PHE A 98 -0.51 -1.92 -18.85
N ILE A 99 -1.03 -2.67 -17.90
CA ILE A 99 -1.52 -2.15 -16.62
C ILE A 99 -0.59 -2.63 -15.51
N LEU A 100 -0.11 -1.68 -14.71
CA LEU A 100 0.63 -1.95 -13.48
C LEU A 100 -0.24 -1.48 -12.32
N ASP A 101 -0.81 -2.44 -11.59
CA ASP A 101 -1.51 -2.15 -10.34
C ASP A 101 -0.54 -2.22 -9.16
N GLU A 102 -0.80 -1.45 -8.11
CA GLU A 102 0.10 -1.23 -6.97
C GLU A 102 1.57 -1.02 -7.42
N ALA A 103 1.80 -0.09 -8.35
CA ALA A 103 3.09 0.06 -9.05
C ALA A 103 4.26 0.38 -8.11
N ASP A 104 4.01 1.05 -6.99
CA ASP A 104 4.99 1.26 -5.93
C ASP A 104 5.45 -0.05 -5.30
N ARG A 105 4.51 -0.94 -4.98
CA ARG A 105 4.82 -2.27 -4.46
C ARG A 105 5.51 -3.16 -5.49
N LEU A 106 5.17 -3.05 -6.77
CA LEU A 106 5.88 -3.72 -7.85
C LEU A 106 7.37 -3.34 -7.86
N LEU A 107 7.70 -2.08 -7.58
CA LEU A 107 9.08 -1.61 -7.44
C LEU A 107 9.73 -2.04 -6.13
N GLU A 108 9.05 -1.91 -4.99
CA GLU A 108 9.54 -2.35 -3.66
C GLU A 108 9.95 -3.83 -3.66
N THR A 109 9.24 -4.66 -4.42
CA THR A 109 9.50 -6.11 -4.52
C THR A 109 10.64 -6.48 -5.47
N GLY A 110 11.29 -5.49 -6.10
CA GLY A 110 12.43 -5.66 -6.99
C GLY A 110 12.06 -6.13 -8.41
N ASN A 111 10.82 -5.90 -8.87
CA ASN A 111 10.36 -6.39 -10.17
C ASN A 111 10.67 -5.44 -11.34
N LEU A 112 11.41 -4.34 -11.13
CA LEU A 112 11.70 -3.34 -12.17
C LEU A 112 12.28 -3.98 -13.43
N ASP A 113 13.35 -4.78 -13.31
CA ASP A 113 14.00 -5.40 -14.47
C ASP A 113 13.06 -6.36 -15.21
N THR A 114 12.21 -7.08 -14.46
CA THR A 114 11.20 -7.99 -15.00
C THR A 114 10.12 -7.22 -15.78
N ILE A 115 9.64 -6.11 -15.24
CA ILE A 115 8.68 -5.22 -15.89
C ILE A 115 9.28 -4.64 -17.18
N MET A 116 10.51 -4.15 -17.12
CA MET A 116 11.21 -3.60 -18.29
C MET A 116 11.45 -4.68 -19.35
N SER A 117 11.74 -5.91 -18.94
CA SER A 117 11.86 -7.08 -19.83
C SER A 117 10.56 -7.35 -20.58
N ILE A 118 9.42 -7.40 -19.89
CA ILE A 118 8.09 -7.56 -20.52
C ILE A 118 7.83 -6.38 -21.47
N PHE A 119 7.97 -5.15 -20.98
CA PHE A 119 7.69 -3.93 -21.74
C PHE A 119 8.53 -3.83 -23.02
N SER A 120 9.78 -4.34 -23.00
CA SER A 120 10.64 -4.36 -24.18
C SER A 120 10.06 -5.17 -25.35
N LYS A 121 9.15 -6.11 -25.08
CA LYS A 121 8.51 -6.99 -26.07
C LYS A 121 7.14 -6.51 -26.53
N LEU A 122 6.62 -5.42 -25.96
CA LEU A 122 5.31 -4.86 -26.32
C LEU A 122 5.42 -3.92 -27.53
N PRO A 123 4.34 -3.76 -28.33
CA PRO A 123 4.33 -2.90 -29.51
C PRO A 123 4.30 -1.41 -29.10
N LYS A 124 5.47 -0.75 -29.13
CA LYS A 124 5.60 0.68 -28.75
C LYS A 124 5.29 1.65 -29.88
N ALA A 125 5.23 1.15 -31.12
CA ALA A 125 4.94 1.93 -32.31
C ALA A 125 3.48 1.69 -32.70
N GLY A 126 2.71 2.77 -32.83
CA GLY A 126 1.30 2.74 -33.19
C GLY A 126 0.70 4.13 -33.08
N ILE A 127 -0.35 4.42 -33.87
CA ILE A 127 -1.10 5.68 -33.82
C ILE A 127 -2.55 5.34 -33.47
N GLY A 128 -3.19 6.18 -32.66
CA GLY A 128 -4.59 5.98 -32.28
C GLY A 128 -4.82 4.64 -31.58
N ALA A 129 -5.66 3.79 -32.18
CA ALA A 129 -6.09 2.47 -31.72
C ALA A 129 -4.95 1.48 -31.44
N GLU A 130 -3.89 1.55 -32.24
CA GLU A 130 -2.80 0.57 -32.22
C GLU A 130 -1.68 0.97 -31.25
N ARG A 131 -1.81 2.15 -30.63
CA ARG A 131 -0.84 2.64 -29.66
C ARG A 131 -1.03 1.92 -28.33
N LEU A 132 0.06 1.36 -27.80
CA LEU A 132 0.10 0.82 -26.45
C LEU A 132 -0.27 1.91 -25.42
N GLN A 133 -1.33 1.64 -24.67
CA GLN A 133 -1.75 2.42 -23.51
C GLN A 133 -1.17 1.77 -22.25
N CYS A 134 -0.35 2.54 -21.54
CA CYS A 134 0.19 2.14 -20.24
C CYS A 134 -0.64 2.82 -19.15
N CYS A 135 -1.16 2.04 -18.21
CA CYS A 135 -1.92 2.53 -17.06
C CYS A 135 -1.17 2.19 -15.77
N PHE A 136 -1.04 3.17 -14.89
CA PHE A 136 -0.41 3.04 -13.59
C PHE A 136 -1.41 3.33 -12.49
N PHE A 137 -1.52 2.40 -11.54
CA PHE A 137 -2.24 2.61 -10.30
C PHE A 137 -1.23 2.49 -9.15
N SER A 138 -1.14 3.53 -8.32
CA SER A 138 -0.20 3.59 -7.21
C SER A 138 -0.72 4.54 -6.15
N ALA A 139 -0.49 4.21 -4.88
CA ALA A 139 -0.80 5.11 -3.77
C ALA A 139 0.19 6.28 -3.69
N THR A 140 1.39 6.14 -4.28
CA THR A 140 2.50 7.09 -4.15
C THR A 140 2.91 7.67 -5.51
N LEU A 141 1.96 8.27 -6.24
CA LEU A 141 2.18 8.84 -7.58
C LEU A 141 3.34 9.85 -7.68
N HIS A 142 3.72 10.49 -6.58
CA HIS A 142 4.79 11.52 -6.54
C HIS A 142 6.14 10.99 -6.05
N SER A 143 6.26 9.68 -5.77
CA SER A 143 7.56 9.11 -5.41
C SER A 143 8.53 9.27 -6.60
N PRO A 144 9.83 9.56 -6.34
CA PRO A 144 10.82 9.65 -7.42
C PRO A 144 10.88 8.38 -8.27
N GLU A 145 10.73 7.20 -7.66
CA GLU A 145 10.77 5.92 -8.39
C GLU A 145 9.56 5.76 -9.32
N ILE A 146 8.35 6.13 -8.87
CA ILE A 146 7.13 6.04 -9.68
C ILE A 146 7.13 7.07 -10.80
N ALA A 147 7.61 8.29 -10.53
CA ALA A 147 7.77 9.32 -11.55
C ALA A 147 8.76 8.90 -12.67
N ASP A 148 9.88 8.29 -12.29
CA ASP A 148 10.86 7.75 -13.24
C ASP A 148 10.27 6.59 -14.05
N LEU A 149 9.60 5.62 -13.41
CA LEU A 149 8.97 4.51 -14.10
C LEU A 149 7.88 4.99 -15.10
N SER A 150 7.05 5.94 -14.69
CA SER A 150 6.03 6.56 -15.54
C SER A 150 6.67 7.21 -16.78
N THR A 151 7.77 7.94 -16.61
CA THR A 151 8.51 8.57 -17.71
C THR A 151 9.11 7.54 -18.68
N ARG A 152 9.49 6.35 -18.19
CA ARG A 152 10.06 5.27 -19.01
C ARG A 152 9.01 4.48 -19.80
N LEU A 153 7.83 4.26 -19.23
CA LEU A 153 6.81 3.39 -19.82
C LEU A 153 5.70 4.16 -20.56
N CYS A 154 5.35 5.37 -20.12
CA CYS A 154 4.30 6.18 -20.72
C CYS A 154 4.87 7.23 -21.69
N GLN A 155 4.06 7.57 -22.70
CA GLN A 155 4.27 8.71 -23.56
C GLN A 155 3.23 9.78 -23.23
N ASN A 156 3.66 10.93 -22.69
CA ASN A 156 2.79 12.03 -22.26
C ASN A 156 1.63 11.57 -21.33
N PRO A 157 1.93 10.98 -20.15
CA PRO A 157 0.92 10.47 -19.24
C PRO A 157 0.01 11.58 -18.72
N THR A 158 -1.29 11.30 -18.59
CA THR A 158 -2.22 12.14 -17.84
C THR A 158 -2.19 11.69 -16.39
N TRP A 159 -1.86 12.62 -15.50
CA TRP A 159 -1.83 12.36 -14.07
C TRP A 159 -3.21 12.60 -13.48
N VAL A 160 -3.87 11.52 -13.05
CA VAL A 160 -5.09 11.61 -12.25
C VAL A 160 -4.68 11.43 -10.80
N ASP A 161 -4.27 12.54 -10.20
CA ASP A 161 -3.90 12.59 -8.80
C ASP A 161 -5.14 12.97 -8.01
N LEU A 162 -5.76 12.00 -7.34
CA LEU A 162 -6.94 12.20 -6.48
C LEU A 162 -6.59 12.93 -5.18
N LYS A 163 -5.60 13.82 -5.20
CA LYS A 163 -5.12 14.68 -4.11
C LYS A 163 -6.24 15.60 -3.57
N GLY A 164 -7.27 15.03 -2.98
CA GLY A 164 -7.61 15.41 -1.62
C GLY A 164 -6.40 15.05 -0.76
N LYS A 165 -6.11 15.83 0.27
CA LYS A 165 -5.07 15.52 1.25
C LYS A 165 -5.15 14.05 1.65
N ASP A 166 -4.04 13.48 2.09
CA ASP A 166 -4.01 12.27 2.92
C ASP A 166 -5.08 12.41 4.02
N ALA A 167 -6.30 11.98 3.72
CA ALA A 167 -7.49 12.32 4.47
C ALA A 167 -7.95 11.03 5.10
N VAL A 168 -7.92 11.03 6.42
CA VAL A 168 -8.58 9.98 7.17
C VAL A 168 -10.08 10.15 6.94
N PRO A 169 -10.80 9.11 6.47
CA PRO A 169 -12.24 9.22 6.28
C PRO A 169 -12.92 9.65 7.58
N ASP A 170 -13.95 10.48 7.49
CA ASP A 170 -14.72 10.93 8.67
C ASP A 170 -15.32 9.77 9.48
N THR A 171 -15.48 8.61 8.84
CA THR A 171 -15.95 7.37 9.46
C THR A 171 -14.89 6.64 10.29
N VAL A 172 -13.67 7.17 10.38
CA VAL A 172 -12.55 6.56 11.08
C VAL A 172 -12.11 7.44 12.25
N HIS A 173 -12.43 6.99 13.46
CA HIS A 173 -11.83 7.53 14.67
C HIS A 173 -10.47 6.88 14.89
N HIS A 174 -9.51 7.67 15.35
CA HIS A 174 -8.17 7.19 15.63
C HIS A 174 -7.61 7.77 16.92
N VAL A 175 -7.04 6.91 17.75
CA VAL A 175 -6.55 7.24 19.08
C VAL A 175 -5.18 6.61 19.32
N VAL A 176 -4.42 7.20 20.23
CA VAL A 176 -3.11 6.70 20.64
C VAL A 176 -3.12 6.32 22.12
N ILE A 177 -2.32 5.33 22.48
CA ILE A 177 -2.03 4.97 23.87
C ILE A 177 -0.52 5.01 24.02
N ARG A 178 -0.03 5.89 24.90
CA ARG A 178 1.38 5.91 25.24
C ARG A 178 1.72 4.76 26.17
N VAL A 179 2.71 3.97 25.75
CA VAL A 179 3.25 2.86 26.53
C VAL A 179 4.58 3.32 27.12
N ASP A 180 4.55 3.76 28.37
CA ASP A 180 5.75 4.11 29.12
C ASP A 180 6.23 2.92 29.96
N PRO A 181 7.42 2.35 29.66
CA PRO A 181 7.94 1.19 30.38
C PRO A 181 8.31 1.50 31.84
N SER A 182 8.41 2.79 32.21
CA SER A 182 8.72 3.23 33.57
C SER A 182 7.46 3.61 34.37
N ALA A 183 6.30 3.65 33.74
CA ALA A 183 5.06 4.04 34.43
C ALA A 183 4.61 2.98 35.44
N PRO A 184 3.96 3.39 36.56
CA PRO A 184 3.42 2.46 37.55
C PRO A 184 2.49 1.40 36.94
N PHE A 185 1.68 1.79 35.94
CA PHE A 185 0.78 0.88 35.25
C PHE A 185 1.53 -0.20 34.45
N ALA A 186 2.60 0.15 33.71
CA ALA A 186 3.42 -0.85 33.03
C ALA A 186 4.07 -1.83 34.01
N THR A 187 4.46 -1.34 35.19
CA THR A 187 4.99 -2.18 36.27
C THR A 187 3.94 -3.14 36.83
N SER A 188 2.70 -2.70 37.02
CA SER A 188 1.63 -3.57 37.53
C SER A 188 1.24 -4.67 36.54
N LEU A 189 1.30 -4.39 35.23
CA LEU A 189 1.05 -5.40 34.18
C LEU A 189 2.06 -6.55 34.21
N MET A 190 3.29 -6.30 34.68
CA MET A 190 4.30 -7.35 34.83
C MET A 190 4.00 -8.30 36.01
N THR A 191 3.23 -7.85 37.00
CA THR A 191 2.85 -8.66 38.18
C THR A 191 1.45 -9.28 38.03
N GLU A 192 0.54 -8.61 37.34
CA GLU A 192 -0.87 -9.02 37.16
C GLU A 192 -1.14 -9.60 35.76
N ALA A 193 -0.10 -10.17 35.16
CA ALA A 193 -0.08 -10.66 33.81
C ALA A 193 -1.10 -11.79 33.59
N TRP A 194 -1.98 -11.64 32.59
CA TRP A 194 -2.95 -12.69 32.22
C TRP A 194 -2.31 -13.90 31.51
N ALA A 195 -1.15 -13.69 30.90
CA ALA A 195 -0.28 -14.67 30.27
C ALA A 195 1.16 -14.13 30.34
N SER A 196 2.17 -14.97 30.10
CA SER A 196 3.58 -14.53 30.11
C SER A 196 4.09 -14.26 28.69
N PRO A 197 4.19 -12.99 28.24
CA PRO A 197 4.66 -12.69 26.89
C PRO A 197 6.10 -13.16 26.68
N THR A 198 6.32 -13.87 25.58
CA THR A 198 7.64 -14.16 25.01
C THR A 198 8.08 -12.98 24.13
N THR A 199 9.38 -12.70 24.09
CA THR A 199 9.94 -11.60 23.27
C THR A 199 10.87 -12.14 22.20
N ASP A 200 11.20 -11.28 21.24
CA ASP A 200 12.08 -11.60 20.11
C ASP A 200 13.55 -11.90 20.49
N ALA A 201 13.91 -11.70 21.76
CA ALA A 201 15.25 -11.89 22.30
C ALA A 201 16.37 -11.10 21.59
N CYS A 202 16.04 -10.01 20.90
CA CYS A 202 17.05 -9.19 20.20
C CYS A 202 18.08 -8.57 21.17
N HIS A 203 17.73 -8.41 22.45
CA HIS A 203 18.63 -7.95 23.50
C HIS A 203 19.53 -9.04 24.10
N ARG A 204 19.25 -10.33 23.83
CA ARG A 204 19.89 -11.46 24.55
C ARG A 204 20.45 -12.57 23.66
N GLY A 205 20.12 -12.63 22.37
CA GLY A 205 20.69 -13.59 21.43
C GLY A 205 20.19 -15.03 21.61
N GLY A 206 18.88 -15.25 21.44
CA GLY A 206 18.33 -16.60 21.18
C GLY A 206 17.51 -17.25 22.29
N ASN A 207 17.39 -16.65 23.48
CA ASN A 207 16.41 -17.10 24.48
C ASN A 207 15.12 -16.27 24.43
N LEU A 208 14.15 -16.76 23.67
CA LEU A 208 12.81 -16.15 23.52
C LEU A 208 12.04 -16.10 24.84
N ARG A 209 12.27 -17.07 25.74
CA ARG A 209 11.61 -17.14 27.04
C ARG A 209 12.34 -16.27 28.05
N GLY A 210 11.74 -15.12 28.35
CA GLY A 210 12.34 -14.10 29.20
C GLY A 210 11.54 -13.77 30.46
N GLY A 211 10.27 -13.42 30.32
CA GLY A 211 9.46 -12.88 31.42
C GLY A 211 10.18 -11.77 32.20
N ALA A 212 9.87 -11.61 33.49
CA ALA A 212 10.57 -10.65 34.35
C ALA A 212 12.07 -10.97 34.56
N LYS A 213 12.47 -12.25 34.47
CA LYS A 213 13.87 -12.70 34.63
C LYS A 213 14.77 -12.24 33.47
N ALA A 214 14.19 -11.97 32.31
CA ALA A 214 14.89 -11.40 31.18
C ALA A 214 15.43 -9.99 31.44
N LEU A 215 14.73 -9.21 32.28
CA LEU A 215 15.05 -7.82 32.56
C LEU A 215 16.20 -7.66 33.56
N THR A 216 16.51 -8.68 34.37
CA THR A 216 17.54 -8.58 35.41
C THR A 216 18.96 -8.50 34.82
N ALA A 217 19.16 -9.02 33.60
CA ALA A 217 20.44 -8.97 32.90
C ALA A 217 20.61 -7.73 32.02
N LEU A 218 19.58 -6.89 31.86
CA LEU A 218 19.58 -5.73 30.97
C LEU A 218 19.66 -4.42 31.77
N GLN A 219 20.31 -3.41 31.17
CA GLN A 219 20.45 -2.07 31.75
C GLN A 219 20.11 -0.98 30.74
N GLY A 220 19.78 0.21 31.25
CA GLY A 220 19.54 1.39 30.44
C GLY A 220 18.48 1.18 29.34
N LYS A 221 18.82 1.61 28.13
CA LYS A 221 17.93 1.61 26.95
C LYS A 221 17.45 0.21 26.57
N ASP A 222 18.31 -0.81 26.65
CA ASP A 222 17.96 -2.20 26.31
C ASP A 222 16.91 -2.77 27.28
N ARG A 223 17.00 -2.41 28.57
CA ARG A 223 15.98 -2.79 29.55
C ARG A 223 14.64 -2.13 29.25
N LEU A 224 14.64 -0.83 28.90
CA LEU A 224 13.41 -0.11 28.56
C LEU A 224 12.75 -0.70 27.31
N SER A 225 13.53 -0.98 26.27
CA SER A 225 13.04 -1.60 25.05
C SER A 225 12.50 -3.02 25.30
N GLU A 226 13.15 -3.82 26.11
CA GLU A 226 12.65 -5.16 26.47
C GLU A 226 11.36 -5.07 27.29
N THR A 227 11.25 -4.12 28.21
CA THR A 227 10.02 -3.88 28.97
C THR A 227 8.87 -3.52 28.04
N ILE A 228 9.08 -2.63 27.05
CA ILE A 228 8.07 -2.29 26.03
C ILE A 228 7.50 -3.55 25.36
N LYS A 229 8.38 -4.46 24.93
CA LYS A 229 7.98 -5.72 24.26
C LYS A 229 7.14 -6.62 25.17
N LEU A 230 7.42 -6.62 26.47
CA LEU A 230 6.65 -7.39 27.45
C LEU A 230 5.30 -6.74 27.78
N VAL A 231 5.22 -5.41 27.82
CA VAL A 231 3.98 -4.73 28.25
C VAL A 231 3.02 -4.43 27.10
N LYS A 232 3.49 -4.19 25.86
CA LYS A 232 2.59 -3.91 24.71
C LYS A 232 1.49 -4.98 24.51
N PRO A 233 1.78 -6.30 24.54
CA PRO A 233 0.74 -7.32 24.46
C PRO A 233 -0.27 -7.26 25.64
N GLN A 234 0.19 -6.92 26.84
CA GLN A 234 -0.69 -6.74 28.01
C GLN A 234 -1.61 -5.52 27.85
N PHE A 235 -1.08 -4.41 27.34
CA PHE A 235 -1.87 -3.23 26.99
C PHE A 235 -2.94 -3.59 25.95
N LEU A 236 -2.57 -4.34 24.91
CA LEU A 236 -3.52 -4.81 23.91
C LEU A 236 -4.68 -5.59 24.55
N LEU A 237 -4.41 -6.56 25.43
CA LEU A 237 -5.48 -7.30 26.11
C LEU A 237 -6.37 -6.40 26.97
N ARG A 238 -5.78 -5.47 27.74
CA ARG A 238 -6.55 -4.52 28.55
C ARG A 238 -7.46 -3.65 27.66
N VAL A 239 -6.99 -3.23 26.48
CA VAL A 239 -7.75 -2.46 25.47
C VAL A 239 -8.85 -3.30 24.81
N ILE A 240 -8.55 -4.53 24.37
CA ILE A 240 -9.53 -5.46 23.79
C ILE A 240 -10.70 -5.65 24.76
N ASN A 241 -10.40 -5.80 26.05
CA ASN A 241 -11.43 -6.00 27.07
C ASN A 241 -12.20 -4.71 27.40
N ALA A 242 -11.52 -3.55 27.46
CA ALA A 242 -12.15 -2.27 27.75
C ALA A 242 -13.12 -1.81 26.66
N LEU A 243 -12.80 -2.12 25.40
CA LEU A 243 -13.61 -1.78 24.22
C LEU A 243 -14.48 -2.94 23.71
N ASP A 244 -14.49 -4.05 24.43
CA ASP A 244 -15.16 -5.32 24.09
C ASP A 244 -15.01 -5.75 22.62
N MET A 245 -13.79 -5.68 22.09
CA MET A 245 -13.52 -5.94 20.68
C MET A 245 -13.87 -7.39 20.31
N ASP A 246 -14.63 -7.55 19.23
CA ASP A 246 -15.13 -8.82 18.70
C ASP A 246 -14.57 -9.18 17.33
N MET A 247 -14.23 -8.19 16.52
CA MET A 247 -13.55 -8.37 15.25
C MET A 247 -12.48 -7.29 15.09
N CYS A 248 -11.21 -7.67 15.04
CA CYS A 248 -10.13 -6.68 14.97
C CYS A 248 -8.94 -7.15 14.14
N LEU A 249 -8.40 -6.23 13.34
CA LEU A 249 -7.16 -6.41 12.62
C LEU A 249 -5.99 -5.82 13.42
N LEU A 250 -5.03 -6.66 13.77
CA LEU A 250 -3.86 -6.33 14.58
C LEU A 250 -2.63 -6.22 13.68
N PHE A 251 -1.94 -5.08 13.75
CA PHE A 251 -0.71 -4.83 13.00
C PHE A 251 0.53 -4.95 13.88
N CYS A 252 1.43 -5.83 13.47
CA CYS A 252 2.78 -5.97 14.01
C CYS A 252 3.82 -5.63 12.95
N ARG A 253 5.00 -5.22 13.40
CA ARG A 253 6.11 -4.82 12.52
C ARG A 253 6.74 -6.01 11.82
N THR A 254 7.05 -7.07 12.57
CA THR A 254 7.77 -8.24 12.05
C THR A 254 6.92 -9.51 12.07
N ASN A 255 7.28 -10.49 11.21
CA ASN A 255 6.61 -11.79 11.23
C ASN A 255 6.81 -12.53 12.58
N LEU A 256 7.95 -12.31 13.25
CA LEU A 256 8.21 -12.90 14.57
C LEU A 256 7.29 -12.28 15.62
N ASP A 257 7.07 -10.96 15.59
CA ASP A 257 6.12 -10.31 16.48
C ASP A 257 4.68 -10.81 16.27
N CYS A 258 4.29 -11.10 15.03
CA CYS A 258 3.00 -11.73 14.75
C CYS A 258 2.86 -13.09 15.43
N ASP A 259 3.89 -13.94 15.30
CA ASP A 259 3.91 -15.29 15.87
C ASP A 259 3.89 -15.24 17.42
N LEU A 260 4.70 -14.36 18.01
CA LEU A 260 4.75 -14.16 19.47
C LEU A 260 3.43 -13.61 20.03
N LEU A 261 2.79 -12.70 19.29
CA LEU A 261 1.50 -12.16 19.69
C LEU A 261 0.39 -13.22 19.61
N GLU A 262 0.42 -14.08 18.57
CA GLU A 262 -0.51 -15.20 18.45
C GLU A 262 -0.37 -16.17 19.62
N GLU A 263 0.87 -16.56 19.97
CA GLU A 263 1.13 -17.41 21.14
C GLU A 263 0.57 -16.79 22.42
N PHE A 264 0.81 -15.50 22.64
CA PHE A 264 0.34 -14.78 23.82
C PHE A 264 -1.19 -14.70 23.90
N LEU A 265 -1.89 -14.35 22.80
CA LEU A 265 -3.35 -14.29 22.78
C LEU A 265 -3.99 -15.68 22.95
N VAL A 266 -3.40 -16.71 22.35
CA VAL A 266 -3.84 -18.09 22.53
C VAL A 266 -3.68 -18.53 23.98
N GLU A 267 -2.53 -18.25 24.62
CA GLU A 267 -2.31 -18.54 26.05
C GLU A 267 -3.34 -17.82 26.92
N ALA A 268 -3.53 -16.52 26.72
CA ALA A 268 -4.52 -15.71 27.44
C ALA A 268 -5.96 -16.21 27.22
N GLY A 269 -6.24 -16.85 26.08
CA GLY A 269 -7.54 -17.39 25.68
C GLY A 269 -7.82 -18.82 26.14
N GLY A 270 -6.97 -19.41 26.99
CA GLY A 270 -7.13 -20.78 27.48
C GLY A 270 -6.37 -21.84 26.66
N GLY A 271 -5.41 -21.42 25.83
CA GLY A 271 -4.41 -22.27 25.19
C GLY A 271 -4.86 -23.00 23.92
N ARG A 272 -6.10 -22.78 23.45
CA ARG A 272 -6.62 -23.42 22.23
C ARG A 272 -6.40 -22.56 21.01
N ARG A 273 -5.55 -23.05 20.11
CA ARG A 273 -5.26 -22.43 18.81
C ARG A 273 -6.32 -22.82 17.79
N PHE A 274 -6.70 -21.87 16.94
CA PHE A 274 -7.54 -22.16 15.79
C PHE A 274 -6.88 -23.20 14.88
N ASN A 275 -7.60 -24.29 14.59
CA ASN A 275 -7.09 -25.42 13.80
C ASN A 275 -7.79 -25.57 12.44
N GLY A 276 -8.58 -24.57 12.02
CA GLY A 276 -9.26 -24.58 10.72
C GLY A 276 -10.69 -25.14 10.73
N LYS A 277 -11.29 -25.37 11.91
CA LYS A 277 -12.72 -25.65 12.06
C LYS A 277 -13.30 -24.68 13.08
N ALA A 278 -14.50 -24.16 12.80
CA ALA A 278 -15.29 -23.42 13.77
C ALA A 278 -15.34 -24.21 15.10
N GLU A 279 -14.69 -23.71 16.16
CA GLU A 279 -14.74 -24.34 17.48
C GLU A 279 -16.15 -24.12 18.03
N LYS A 280 -17.06 -25.07 17.78
CA LYS A 280 -18.35 -25.16 18.47
C LYS A 280 -18.09 -25.55 19.93
N GLY A 281 -17.85 -24.59 20.82
CA GLY A 281 -17.76 -24.83 22.27
C GLY A 281 -16.62 -24.09 22.97
N LYS A 282 -16.99 -23.02 23.68
CA LYS A 282 -16.12 -22.04 24.33
C LYS A 282 -15.19 -21.33 23.33
N GLU A 283 -15.75 -20.88 22.21
CA GLU A 283 -15.72 -19.47 21.82
C GLU A 283 -14.53 -18.69 22.46
N ASN A 284 -13.30 -18.90 21.97
CA ASN A 284 -12.12 -18.31 22.61
C ASN A 284 -12.17 -16.78 22.46
N ARG A 285 -12.23 -16.04 23.59
CA ARG A 285 -12.35 -14.57 23.59
C ARG A 285 -11.21 -13.88 22.86
N TYR A 286 -10.04 -14.50 22.76
CA TYR A 286 -8.88 -13.99 22.03
C TYR A 286 -8.50 -14.89 20.85
N SER A 287 -9.47 -15.58 20.24
CA SER A 287 -9.23 -16.40 19.06
C SER A 287 -8.57 -15.57 17.95
N CYS A 288 -7.42 -16.03 17.49
CA CYS A 288 -6.63 -15.29 16.53
C CYS A 288 -5.97 -16.19 15.49
N CYS A 289 -5.62 -15.61 14.36
CA CYS A 289 -4.77 -16.24 13.34
C CYS A 289 -3.81 -15.23 12.73
N VAL A 290 -2.72 -15.72 12.14
CA VAL A 290 -1.67 -14.89 11.56
C VAL A 290 -1.71 -14.92 10.04
N LEU A 291 -1.65 -13.74 9.43
CA LEU A 291 -1.27 -13.53 8.04
C LEU A 291 0.15 -12.96 8.00
N SER A 292 1.11 -13.80 7.63
CA SER A 292 2.51 -13.39 7.49
C SER A 292 3.10 -13.98 6.22
N GLY A 293 4.16 -13.34 5.70
CA GLY A 293 4.85 -13.80 4.49
C GLY A 293 5.54 -15.17 4.65
N MET A 294 5.64 -15.67 5.89
CA MET A 294 6.18 -17.01 6.17
C MET A 294 5.14 -18.12 6.15
N ARG A 295 3.83 -17.79 6.13
CA ARG A 295 2.76 -18.78 6.06
C ARG A 295 2.56 -19.28 4.63
N SER A 296 2.14 -20.54 4.49
CA SER A 296 1.78 -21.09 3.19
C SER A 296 0.54 -20.37 2.63
N MET A 297 0.36 -20.38 1.30
CA MET A 297 -0.79 -19.72 0.66
C MET A 297 -2.12 -20.33 1.13
N ASP A 298 -2.20 -21.66 1.24
CA ASP A 298 -3.39 -22.36 1.71
C ASP A 298 -3.73 -22.00 3.16
N GLU A 299 -2.72 -21.78 3.99
CA GLU A 299 -2.89 -21.30 5.35
C GLU A 299 -3.36 -19.84 5.38
N ARG A 300 -2.77 -18.96 4.57
CA ARG A 300 -3.20 -17.56 4.45
C ARG A 300 -4.67 -17.47 4.01
N ARG A 301 -5.06 -18.24 2.99
CA ARG A 301 -6.45 -18.30 2.51
C ARG A 301 -7.41 -18.82 3.57
N ARG A 302 -7.06 -19.90 4.29
CA ARG A 302 -7.88 -20.44 5.38
C ARG A 302 -8.02 -19.45 6.54
N ASN A 303 -6.93 -18.82 6.96
CA ASN A 303 -6.92 -17.85 8.06
C ASN A 303 -7.78 -16.62 7.72
N LEU A 304 -7.65 -16.13 6.48
CA LEU A 304 -8.48 -15.02 5.98
C LEU A 304 -9.97 -15.40 5.93
N ALA A 305 -10.30 -16.59 5.43
CA ALA A 305 -11.68 -17.07 5.38
C ALA A 305 -12.27 -17.21 6.80
N ALA A 306 -11.53 -17.83 7.72
CA ALA A 306 -11.94 -17.97 9.12
C ALA A 306 -12.23 -16.62 9.78
N PHE A 307 -11.40 -15.60 9.52
CA PHE A 307 -11.64 -14.27 10.05
C PHE A 307 -12.87 -13.60 9.41
N LYS A 308 -13.05 -13.72 8.08
CA LYS A 308 -14.23 -13.19 7.37
C LYS A 308 -15.53 -13.86 7.81
N GLU A 309 -15.50 -15.14 8.12
CA GLU A 309 -16.64 -15.94 8.56
C GLU A 309 -16.94 -15.77 10.07
N GLY A 310 -16.06 -15.11 10.82
CA GLY A 310 -16.21 -14.88 12.26
C GLY A 310 -15.76 -16.05 13.14
N ASP A 311 -15.10 -17.06 12.57
CA ASP A 311 -14.53 -18.19 13.32
C ASP A 311 -13.38 -17.76 14.26
N VAL A 312 -12.70 -16.66 13.91
CA VAL A 312 -11.65 -16.04 14.72
C VAL A 312 -11.90 -14.54 14.86
N ARG A 313 -11.68 -14.00 16.06
CA ARG A 313 -11.95 -12.59 16.40
C ARG A 313 -10.82 -11.65 15.97
N PHE A 314 -9.58 -12.14 15.95
CA PHE A 314 -8.40 -11.30 15.69
C PHE A 314 -7.57 -11.82 14.52
N LEU A 315 -7.25 -10.93 13.58
CA LEU A 315 -6.34 -11.21 12.48
C LEU A 315 -5.04 -10.45 12.70
N ILE A 316 -3.93 -11.16 12.90
CA ILE A 316 -2.61 -10.57 13.15
C ILE A 316 -1.83 -10.53 11.84
N CYS A 317 -1.26 -9.38 11.48
CA CYS A 317 -0.60 -9.21 10.20
C CYS A 317 0.55 -8.20 10.23
N THR A 318 1.43 -8.29 9.23
CA THR A 318 2.39 -7.25 8.89
C THR A 318 1.85 -6.38 7.74
N ASP A 319 2.43 -5.19 7.52
CA ASP A 319 2.05 -4.34 6.38
C ASP A 319 2.07 -5.09 5.05
N VAL A 320 3.12 -5.88 4.81
CA VAL A 320 3.28 -6.64 3.58
C VAL A 320 2.17 -7.69 3.41
N ALA A 321 1.79 -8.35 4.50
CA ALA A 321 0.77 -9.40 4.47
C ALA A 321 -0.65 -8.83 4.39
N ALA A 322 -0.88 -7.63 4.90
CA ALA A 322 -2.17 -6.95 4.89
C ALA A 322 -2.45 -6.19 3.59
N ARG A 323 -1.42 -5.88 2.79
CA ARG A 323 -1.62 -5.27 1.46
C ARG A 323 -2.25 -6.28 0.50
N GLY A 324 -3.37 -5.89 -0.10
CA GLY A 324 -4.15 -6.74 -0.99
C GLY A 324 -5.08 -7.76 -0.32
N ILE A 325 -5.26 -7.71 1.00
CA ILE A 325 -6.39 -8.43 1.61
C ILE A 325 -7.66 -7.62 1.37
N ASP A 326 -8.69 -8.27 0.84
CA ASP A 326 -10.01 -7.68 0.70
C ASP A 326 -10.78 -7.78 2.03
N ILE A 327 -10.39 -6.94 2.98
CA ILE A 327 -11.09 -6.75 4.25
C ILE A 327 -11.22 -5.24 4.48
N GLN A 328 -12.44 -4.75 4.50
CA GLN A 328 -12.78 -3.35 4.71
C GLN A 328 -14.03 -3.25 5.59
N GLY A 329 -14.22 -2.12 6.27
CA GLY A 329 -15.36 -1.92 7.15
C GLY A 329 -15.28 -2.67 8.47
N LEU A 330 -14.06 -2.94 8.96
CA LEU A 330 -13.87 -3.51 10.29
C LEU A 330 -14.27 -2.49 11.38
N PRO A 331 -14.77 -2.96 12.53
CA PRO A 331 -15.03 -2.08 13.67
C PRO A 331 -13.72 -1.59 14.29
N TYR A 332 -12.70 -2.46 14.36
CA TYR A 332 -11.46 -2.16 15.06
C TYR A 332 -10.20 -2.51 14.27
N VAL A 333 -9.21 -1.62 14.35
CA VAL A 333 -7.81 -1.88 13.99
C VAL A 333 -6.95 -1.49 15.17
N VAL A 334 -5.97 -2.33 15.52
CA VAL A 334 -4.96 -1.97 16.50
C VAL A 334 -3.57 -2.04 15.88
N ASN A 335 -2.88 -0.90 15.86
CA ASN A 335 -1.45 -0.84 15.61
C ASN A 335 -0.71 -1.20 16.91
N VAL A 336 -0.35 -2.48 17.06
CA VAL A 336 0.45 -2.95 18.22
C VAL A 336 1.85 -2.32 18.17
N THR A 337 2.36 -2.13 16.95
CA THR A 337 3.56 -1.34 16.64
C THR A 337 3.24 -0.37 15.52
N LEU A 338 3.75 0.86 15.58
CA LEU A 338 3.56 1.83 14.49
C LEU A 338 4.24 1.36 13.19
N PRO A 339 3.73 1.77 12.01
CA PRO A 339 4.40 1.48 10.74
C PRO A 339 5.75 2.19 10.66
N ASP A 340 6.70 1.54 10.00
CA ASP A 340 8.06 2.08 9.75
C ASP A 340 8.04 3.34 8.89
N VAL A 341 7.00 3.47 8.07
CA VAL A 341 6.81 4.52 7.07
C VAL A 341 5.45 5.18 7.35
N PRO A 342 5.38 6.50 7.64
CA PRO A 342 4.14 7.18 8.02
C PRO A 342 3.00 7.05 7.01
N GLU A 343 3.32 6.95 5.71
CA GLU A 343 2.40 6.70 4.60
C GLU A 343 1.51 5.47 4.87
N ASN A 344 2.11 4.40 5.41
CA ASN A 344 1.38 3.16 5.66
C ASN A 344 0.36 3.31 6.80
N TYR A 345 0.46 4.32 7.66
CA TYR A 345 -0.51 4.52 8.73
C TYR A 345 -1.92 4.70 8.20
N ILE A 346 -2.08 5.50 7.15
CA ILE A 346 -3.38 5.77 6.51
C ILE A 346 -3.92 4.48 5.86
N HIS A 347 -3.05 3.69 5.24
CA HIS A 347 -3.41 2.40 4.67
C HIS A 347 -3.87 1.38 5.73
N ARG A 348 -3.26 1.40 6.92
CA ARG A 348 -3.66 0.53 8.04
C ARG A 348 -5.02 0.90 8.59
N ILE A 349 -5.23 2.18 8.89
CA ILE A 349 -6.51 2.64 9.47
C ILE A 349 -7.64 2.66 8.43
N GLY A 350 -7.33 2.76 7.14
CA GLY A 350 -8.31 2.60 6.06
C GLY A 350 -8.95 1.21 5.97
N ARG A 351 -8.56 0.27 6.84
CA ARG A 351 -9.21 -1.04 7.00
C ARG A 351 -10.43 -1.00 7.93
N VAL A 352 -10.58 0.06 8.73
CA VAL A 352 -11.77 0.28 9.58
C VAL A 352 -12.73 1.28 8.95
N GLY A 353 -14.00 1.17 9.35
CA GLY A 353 -15.07 2.04 8.88
C GLY A 353 -15.44 1.82 7.40
N ARG A 354 -16.69 2.11 7.05
CA ARG A 354 -17.18 2.13 5.65
C ARG A 354 -18.56 2.76 5.65
N ALA A 355 -18.73 3.90 4.96
CA ALA A 355 -19.99 4.63 4.80
C ALA A 355 -20.87 4.70 6.07
N ASP A 356 -21.73 3.72 6.24
CA ASP A 356 -22.77 3.59 7.26
C ASP A 356 -22.25 3.05 8.63
N ARG A 357 -20.93 2.82 8.76
CA ARG A 357 -20.28 2.29 9.98
C ARG A 357 -19.04 3.06 10.39
N MET A 358 -19.02 3.47 11.66
CA MET A 358 -17.84 4.03 12.32
C MET A 358 -16.83 2.93 12.63
N GLY A 359 -15.55 3.25 12.44
CA GLY A 359 -14.42 2.41 12.79
C GLY A 359 -13.49 3.09 13.78
N LEU A 360 -12.84 2.31 14.64
CA LEU A 360 -11.85 2.80 15.61
C LEU A 360 -10.48 2.18 15.35
N ALA A 361 -9.49 3.04 15.09
CA ALA A 361 -8.09 2.67 15.02
C ALA A 361 -7.36 3.06 16.32
N VAL A 362 -6.84 2.08 17.06
CA VAL A 362 -6.05 2.31 18.28
C VAL A 362 -4.58 2.08 17.97
N SER A 363 -3.69 2.98 18.39
CA SER A 363 -2.25 2.82 18.19
C SER A 363 -1.49 2.80 19.50
N LEU A 364 -0.79 1.71 19.79
CA LEU A 364 0.11 1.61 20.93
C LEU A 364 1.46 2.24 20.55
N VAL A 365 1.88 3.27 21.29
CA VAL A 365 3.09 4.06 20.99
C VAL A 365 4.04 4.00 22.16
N ALA A 366 5.19 3.37 21.99
CA ALA A 366 6.26 3.36 22.98
C ALA A 366 6.77 4.78 23.24
N THR A 367 7.02 5.14 24.49
CA THR A 367 7.66 6.44 24.83
C THR A 367 9.18 6.42 24.69
N THR A 368 9.76 5.22 24.52
CA THR A 368 11.19 5.00 24.34
C THR A 368 11.47 4.25 23.04
N GLU A 369 12.69 4.35 22.53
CA GLU A 369 13.08 3.61 21.33
C GLU A 369 13.06 2.10 21.56
N GLU A 370 12.61 1.37 20.55
CA GLU A 370 12.49 -0.08 20.56
C GLU A 370 13.51 -0.71 19.61
N ARG A 371 14.30 -1.66 20.10
CA ARG A 371 15.21 -2.48 19.29
C ARG A 371 14.43 -3.65 18.69
N VAL A 372 14.70 -4.01 17.44
CA VAL A 372 14.11 -5.20 16.80
C VAL A 372 15.11 -5.86 15.86
N TRP A 373 14.87 -7.12 15.50
CA TRP A 373 15.61 -7.78 14.41
C TRP A 373 15.29 -7.15 13.05
N TYR A 374 16.32 -6.97 12.22
CA TYR A 374 16.26 -6.38 10.90
C TYR A 374 17.08 -7.20 9.90
N CYS A 375 16.49 -7.50 8.74
CA CYS A 375 17.11 -8.33 7.70
C CYS A 375 16.75 -7.76 6.32
N GLN A 376 17.73 -7.27 5.56
CA GLN A 376 17.48 -6.76 4.19
C GLN A 376 17.32 -7.88 3.16
N ASN A 377 18.01 -9.00 3.35
CA ASN A 377 17.98 -10.11 2.41
C ASN A 377 16.89 -11.10 2.84
N LYS A 378 16.11 -11.61 1.88
CA LYS A 378 15.07 -12.65 2.09
C LYS A 378 15.59 -13.95 2.75
N LEU A 379 16.90 -14.06 2.96
CA LEU A 379 17.55 -15.09 3.75
C LEU A 379 17.51 -14.67 5.21
N LYS A 380 16.95 -15.51 6.10
CA LYS A 380 17.00 -15.28 7.55
C LYS A 380 18.48 -15.29 7.98
N PRO A 381 19.11 -14.14 8.29
CA PRO A 381 20.42 -14.17 8.92
C PRO A 381 20.24 -14.85 10.30
N PRO A 382 21.29 -15.50 10.82
CA PRO A 382 21.18 -16.11 12.13
C PRO A 382 20.81 -15.03 13.15
N GLN A 383 19.71 -15.24 13.87
CA GLN A 383 19.20 -14.40 14.97
C GLN A 383 20.10 -14.48 16.22
N SER A 384 21.41 -14.50 15.99
CA SER A 384 22.47 -14.57 16.97
C SER A 384 23.34 -13.31 16.95
N ASP A 385 23.37 -12.56 15.84
CA ASP A 385 24.14 -11.31 15.77
C ASP A 385 23.28 -10.10 16.16
N THR A 386 23.24 -9.83 17.47
CA THR A 386 22.47 -8.75 18.11
C THR A 386 23.05 -7.35 17.90
N ARG A 387 24.14 -7.20 17.15
CA ARG A 387 24.74 -5.88 16.86
C ARG A 387 23.82 -5.04 15.98
N ASP A 388 24.00 -3.73 16.05
CA ASP A 388 23.22 -2.79 15.25
C ASP A 388 23.57 -2.92 13.75
N TYR A 389 22.57 -2.68 12.89
CA TYR A 389 22.64 -2.88 11.44
C TYR A 389 23.67 -1.95 10.78
N ASP A 390 23.76 -0.70 11.24
CA ASP A 390 24.78 0.27 10.83
C ASP A 390 26.21 -0.20 11.14
N LYS A 391 26.37 -1.18 12.04
CA LYS A 391 27.64 -1.82 12.42
C LYS A 391 27.78 -3.22 11.83
N GLY A 392 26.95 -3.58 10.84
CA GLY A 392 26.97 -4.86 10.16
C GLY A 392 26.35 -6.03 10.95
N GLY A 393 25.54 -5.73 11.98
CA GLY A 393 24.70 -6.72 12.66
C GLY A 393 23.29 -6.81 12.09
N ASN A 394 22.36 -7.40 12.86
CA ASN A 394 20.98 -7.66 12.41
C ASN A 394 19.92 -6.96 13.28
N CYS A 395 20.25 -5.89 14.00
CA CYS A 395 19.30 -5.16 14.83
C CYS A 395 19.15 -3.70 14.40
N VAL A 396 17.95 -3.13 14.52
CA VAL A 396 17.72 -1.69 14.30
C VAL A 396 16.89 -1.12 15.45
N TRP A 397 17.02 0.18 15.67
CA TRP A 397 16.25 0.93 16.67
C TRP A 397 15.18 1.76 15.99
N TYR A 398 13.96 1.66 16.49
CA TYR A 398 12.83 2.46 16.01
C TYR A 398 12.38 3.46 17.07
N ASN A 399 12.14 4.69 16.61
CA ASN A 399 11.69 5.79 17.44
C ASN A 399 10.21 6.06 17.16
N GLU A 400 9.34 5.33 17.86
CA GLU A 400 7.88 5.51 17.74
C GLU A 400 7.39 6.93 18.12
N PRO A 401 7.99 7.64 19.09
CA PRO A 401 7.64 9.05 19.34
C PRO A 401 7.87 9.95 18.13
N GLU A 402 8.94 9.75 17.37
CA GLU A 402 9.22 10.54 16.16
C GLU A 402 8.32 10.12 14.99
N LEU A 403 8.06 8.81 14.83
CA LEU A 403 7.09 8.31 13.85
C LEU A 403 5.69 8.89 14.11
N LEU A 404 5.25 8.95 15.37
CA LEU A 404 3.97 9.54 15.74
C LEU A 404 3.87 11.00 15.30
N LYS A 405 4.90 11.83 15.54
CA LYS A 405 4.90 13.23 15.08
C LYS A 405 4.78 13.34 13.56
N GLN A 406 5.46 12.46 12.82
CA GLN A 406 5.38 12.45 11.36
C GLN A 406 3.97 12.04 10.89
N ILE A 407 3.33 11.08 11.57
CA ILE A 407 1.95 10.68 11.33
C ILE A 407 0.98 11.83 11.63
N GLU A 408 1.08 12.47 12.80
CA GLU A 408 0.22 13.61 13.19
C GLU A 408 0.35 14.79 12.21
N LYS A 409 1.58 15.09 11.76
CA LYS A 409 1.82 16.10 10.73
C LYS A 409 1.12 15.77 9.41
N ARG A 410 1.05 14.48 9.06
CA ARG A 410 0.43 14.00 7.82
C ARG A 410 -1.09 14.00 7.91
N VAL A 411 -1.63 13.53 9.03
CA VAL A 411 -3.07 13.58 9.36
C VAL A 411 -3.54 15.04 9.50
N GLY A 412 -2.65 15.96 9.87
CA GLY A 412 -2.92 17.38 9.99
C GLY A 412 -3.38 17.82 11.38
N GLN A 413 -3.44 16.90 12.35
CA GLN A 413 -3.80 17.16 13.75
C GLN A 413 -3.13 16.17 14.70
N PRO A 414 -2.91 16.55 15.97
CA PRO A 414 -2.51 15.61 17.03
C PRO A 414 -3.57 14.53 17.25
N LEU A 415 -3.14 13.31 17.57
CA LEU A 415 -4.06 12.21 17.84
C LEU A 415 -4.52 12.22 19.30
N LEU A 416 -5.79 11.88 19.52
CA LEU A 416 -6.38 11.82 20.85
C LEU A 416 -5.77 10.67 21.66
N GLU A 417 -5.36 10.95 22.91
CA GLU A 417 -4.67 9.99 23.76
C GLU A 417 -5.62 9.34 24.77
N LEU A 418 -5.67 8.01 24.79
CA LEU A 418 -6.38 7.24 25.83
C LEU A 418 -5.44 6.93 26.99
N GLN A 419 -5.94 7.16 28.21
CA GLN A 419 -5.17 6.96 29.43
C GLN A 419 -5.46 5.60 30.08
N PRO A 420 -4.43 4.89 30.58
CA PRO A 420 -4.62 3.73 31.44
C PRO A 420 -5.20 4.15 32.82
N PRO A 421 -5.82 3.22 33.57
CA PRO A 421 -6.03 1.81 33.27
C PRO A 421 -7.33 1.53 32.49
N ASP A 422 -8.24 2.50 32.42
CA ASP A 422 -9.61 2.25 31.97
C ASP A 422 -9.78 2.35 30.45
N PHE A 423 -8.85 3.00 29.73
CA PHE A 423 -8.87 3.18 28.28
C PHE A 423 -10.21 3.70 27.74
N ARG A 424 -10.93 4.50 28.54
CA ARG A 424 -12.25 5.01 28.18
C ARG A 424 -12.13 5.97 27.01
N LEU A 425 -12.96 5.75 26.01
CA LEU A 425 -13.15 6.70 24.94
C LEU A 425 -13.72 8.01 25.49
N PRO A 426 -13.20 9.17 25.07
CA PRO A 426 -13.80 10.46 25.40
C PRO A 426 -15.25 10.52 24.93
N THR A 427 -16.07 11.32 25.61
CA THR A 427 -17.52 11.39 25.38
C THR A 427 -17.88 11.64 23.91
N GLU A 428 -17.05 12.40 23.20
CA GLU A 428 -17.18 12.71 21.77
C GLU A 428 -17.08 11.46 20.87
N LEU A 429 -16.27 10.47 21.27
CA LEU A 429 -16.06 9.21 20.53
C LEU A 429 -16.89 8.04 21.11
N ALA A 430 -17.34 8.16 22.36
CA ALA A 430 -18.05 7.10 23.09
C ALA A 430 -19.52 6.94 22.67
N THR A 431 -20.07 7.90 21.91
CA THR A 431 -21.43 7.82 21.34
C THR A 431 -21.51 6.95 20.09
N SER A 432 -20.37 6.49 19.56
CA SER A 432 -20.30 5.64 18.36
C SER A 432 -20.28 4.16 18.75
N ASN A 433 -21.25 3.38 18.27
CA ASN A 433 -21.16 1.91 18.28
C ASN A 433 -20.34 1.45 17.08
N TYR A 434 -19.06 1.13 17.32
CA TYR A 434 -18.18 0.66 16.25
C TYR A 434 -18.60 -0.74 15.79
N GLY A 435 -18.87 -0.88 14.48
CA GLY A 435 -19.27 -2.15 13.86
C GLY A 435 -20.77 -2.35 13.67
N GLU A 436 -21.61 -1.60 14.38
CA GLU A 436 -23.05 -1.57 14.13
C GLU A 436 -23.35 -0.62 12.95
N ALA A 437 -24.28 -1.02 12.07
CA ALA A 437 -24.82 -0.09 11.09
C ALA A 437 -25.60 0.98 11.85
N ALA A 438 -25.44 2.26 11.46
CA ALA A 438 -26.39 3.28 11.92
C ALA A 438 -27.82 2.78 11.63
N ASP A 439 -28.72 2.89 12.61
CA ASP A 439 -30.09 2.33 12.56
C ASP A 439 -30.71 2.48 11.15
N ASP A 440 -31.36 1.40 10.71
CA ASP A 440 -31.97 1.13 9.39
C ASP A 440 -33.07 2.15 8.96
N THR A 441 -33.13 3.31 9.60
CA THR A 441 -33.78 4.53 9.12
C THR A 441 -33.02 5.17 7.94
N GLY A 442 -32.54 4.37 6.98
CA GLY A 442 -32.33 4.71 5.57
C GLY A 442 -31.78 6.08 5.18
N GLY A 443 -30.95 6.69 6.03
CA GLY A 443 -30.43 8.04 5.83
C GLY A 443 -28.92 8.02 5.92
N TYR A 444 -28.25 8.47 4.86
CA TYR A 444 -26.86 8.89 4.94
C TYR A 444 -26.68 9.85 6.12
N SER A 445 -25.52 9.82 6.79
CA SER A 445 -25.20 10.85 7.79
C SER A 445 -25.44 12.24 7.18
N ALA A 446 -25.83 13.26 7.95
CA ALA A 446 -26.12 14.58 7.40
C ALA A 446 -24.96 15.15 6.55
N SER A 447 -23.72 14.79 6.90
CA SER A 447 -22.52 15.07 6.12
C SER A 447 -22.50 14.30 4.79
N ALA A 448 -22.71 12.97 4.82
CA ALA A 448 -22.72 12.14 3.63
C ALA A 448 -23.89 12.49 2.68
N ALA A 449 -25.08 12.82 3.20
CA ALA A 449 -26.21 13.26 2.40
C ALA A 449 -25.91 14.58 1.66
N ALA A 450 -25.35 15.57 2.37
CA ALA A 450 -24.95 16.84 1.77
C ALA A 450 -23.85 16.66 0.71
N HIS A 451 -22.89 15.76 0.96
CA HIS A 451 -21.84 15.43 0.02
C HIS A 451 -22.38 14.72 -1.23
N LEU A 452 -23.39 13.85 -1.07
CA LEU A 452 -24.04 13.14 -2.18
C LEU A 452 -24.81 14.11 -3.09
N ASP A 453 -25.52 15.07 -2.49
CA ASP A 453 -26.20 16.15 -3.21
C ASP A 453 -25.20 17.03 -3.99
N GLU A 454 -24.05 17.34 -3.39
CA GLU A 454 -22.98 18.09 -4.07
C GLU A 454 -22.42 17.33 -5.28
N LEU A 455 -22.14 16.03 -5.11
CA LEU A 455 -21.55 15.19 -6.16
C LEU A 455 -22.53 14.77 -7.25
N GLN A 456 -23.85 14.84 -7.03
CA GLN A 456 -24.85 14.31 -7.97
C GLN A 456 -24.67 14.89 -9.39
N SER A 457 -24.42 16.20 -9.47
CA SER A 457 -24.23 16.89 -10.75
C SER A 457 -22.93 16.48 -11.45
N ASP A 458 -21.86 16.27 -10.68
CA ASP A 458 -20.57 15.84 -11.19
C ASP A 458 -20.60 14.39 -11.66
N VAL A 459 -21.26 13.49 -10.92
CA VAL A 459 -21.46 12.07 -11.31
C VAL A 459 -22.25 11.98 -12.62
N ALA A 460 -23.33 12.75 -12.75
CA ALA A 460 -24.12 12.80 -13.98
C ALA A 460 -23.28 13.28 -15.17
N ARG A 461 -22.42 14.28 -14.96
CA ARG A 461 -21.49 14.77 -15.98
C ARG A 461 -20.42 13.74 -16.33
N LEU A 462 -19.87 13.04 -15.35
CA LEU A 462 -18.90 11.94 -15.54
C LEU A 462 -19.49 10.84 -16.41
N MET A 463 -20.73 10.42 -16.14
CA MET A 463 -21.44 9.43 -16.94
C MET A 463 -21.62 9.91 -18.40
N GLN A 464 -21.99 11.17 -18.62
CA GLN A 464 -22.10 11.73 -19.97
C GLN A 464 -20.75 11.77 -20.71
N LEU A 465 -19.67 12.15 -20.00
CA LEU A 465 -18.32 12.15 -20.56
C LEU A 465 -17.85 10.74 -20.90
N GLU A 466 -18.14 9.74 -20.06
CA GLU A 466 -17.83 8.34 -20.32
C GLU A 466 -18.55 7.83 -21.58
N VAL A 467 -19.86 8.03 -21.68
CA VAL A 467 -20.64 7.66 -22.87
C VAL A 467 -20.09 8.35 -24.12
N SER A 468 -19.76 9.64 -24.01
CA SER A 468 -19.20 10.41 -25.12
C SER A 468 -17.84 9.85 -25.55
N ALA A 469 -16.95 9.53 -24.60
CA ALA A 469 -15.65 8.95 -24.88
C ALA A 469 -15.76 7.57 -25.55
N GLN A 470 -16.67 6.71 -25.07
CA GLN A 470 -16.96 5.41 -25.68
C GLN A 470 -17.50 5.56 -27.11
N HIS A 471 -18.42 6.51 -27.35
CA HIS A 471 -18.94 6.80 -28.69
C HIS A 471 -17.85 7.33 -29.64
N ILE A 472 -16.99 8.23 -29.17
CA ILE A 472 -15.84 8.74 -29.93
C ILE A 472 -14.91 7.58 -30.32
N TRP A 473 -14.59 6.72 -29.36
CA TRP A 473 -13.74 5.55 -29.60
C TRP A 473 -14.37 4.62 -30.65
N LEU A 474 -15.64 4.25 -30.48
CA LEU A 474 -16.38 3.41 -31.43
C LEU A 474 -16.43 4.06 -32.82
N GLY A 475 -16.67 5.36 -32.91
CA GLY A 475 -16.68 6.09 -34.18
C GLY A 475 -15.34 6.05 -34.90
N LEU A 476 -14.24 6.29 -34.17
CA LEU A 476 -12.89 6.24 -34.72
C LEU A 476 -12.49 4.82 -35.19
N HIS A 477 -13.00 3.77 -34.55
CA HIS A 477 -12.59 2.38 -34.82
C HIS A 477 -13.51 1.64 -35.80
N MET A 478 -14.82 1.94 -35.81
CA MET A 478 -15.80 1.21 -36.62
C MET A 478 -16.14 1.93 -37.94
N LEU A 479 -15.95 3.25 -38.03
CA LEU A 479 -16.42 4.05 -39.18
C LEU A 479 -15.31 4.65 -40.04
N GLY A 480 -14.04 4.42 -39.72
CA GLY A 480 -12.92 4.76 -40.61
C GLY A 480 -12.80 6.24 -41.00
N GLY A 481 -13.13 7.17 -40.11
CA GLY A 481 -12.97 8.60 -40.40
C GLY A 481 -13.47 9.55 -39.31
N VAL A 482 -12.83 10.72 -39.23
CA VAL A 482 -13.06 11.81 -38.25
C VAL A 482 -14.38 12.57 -38.50
N ASP A 483 -15.04 12.32 -39.63
CA ASP A 483 -16.18 13.11 -40.14
C ASP A 483 -17.52 12.88 -39.42
N HIS A 484 -17.57 11.97 -38.44
CA HIS A 484 -18.79 11.60 -37.71
C HIS A 484 -18.70 11.75 -36.19
N LEU A 485 -17.70 12.48 -35.68
CA LEU A 485 -17.61 12.77 -34.25
C LEU A 485 -18.82 13.61 -33.81
N PRO A 486 -19.56 13.21 -32.76
CA PRO A 486 -20.57 14.07 -32.17
C PRO A 486 -19.89 15.35 -31.66
N GLN A 487 -20.39 16.50 -32.11
CA GLN A 487 -19.95 17.80 -31.58
C GLN A 487 -20.16 17.80 -30.07
N PRO A 488 -19.19 18.29 -29.26
CA PRO A 488 -19.39 18.42 -27.83
C PRO A 488 -20.63 19.27 -27.57
N PRO A 489 -21.40 18.98 -26.50
CA PRO A 489 -22.55 19.80 -26.15
C PRO A 489 -22.10 21.26 -26.00
N SER A 490 -22.72 22.17 -26.74
CA SER A 490 -22.42 23.59 -26.73
C SER A 490 -22.78 24.17 -25.36
N GLY A 491 -21.84 24.08 -24.42
CA GLY A 491 -21.92 24.66 -23.09
C GLY A 491 -21.61 26.16 -23.13
N SER A 492 -22.62 26.98 -23.39
CA SER A 492 -22.60 28.41 -23.06
C SER A 492 -22.63 28.59 -21.54
N ALA A 493 -21.51 28.34 -20.85
CA ALA A 493 -21.40 28.63 -19.41
C ALA A 493 -19.97 28.87 -18.89
N HIS A 494 -18.91 28.80 -19.71
CA HIS A 494 -17.54 28.96 -19.20
C HIS A 494 -16.73 30.16 -19.73
N GLU A 495 -17.34 31.09 -20.46
CA GLU A 495 -16.65 32.31 -20.91
C GLU A 495 -16.88 33.55 -20.01
N LYS A 496 -17.49 33.38 -18.82
CA LYS A 496 -17.67 34.48 -17.85
C LYS A 496 -16.82 34.39 -16.58
N SER A 497 -15.98 33.37 -16.41
CA SER A 497 -15.13 33.22 -15.20
C SER A 497 -13.66 33.61 -15.41
N ARG A 498 -13.18 33.78 -16.65
CA ARG A 498 -11.78 34.17 -16.92
C ARG A 498 -11.51 35.68 -16.99
N ASN A 499 -12.53 36.53 -17.03
CA ASN A 499 -12.37 37.99 -17.10
C ASN A 499 -12.58 38.74 -15.77
N ALA A 500 -12.64 38.05 -14.63
CA ALA A 500 -12.79 38.69 -13.31
C ALA A 500 -11.46 38.85 -12.52
N ALA A 501 -10.31 38.45 -13.07
CA ALA A 501 -9.00 38.53 -12.39
C ALA A 501 -7.99 39.48 -13.05
N GLN A 502 -8.38 40.25 -14.07
CA GLN A 502 -7.54 41.28 -14.69
C GLN A 502 -8.39 42.53 -14.99
N GLY A 503 -8.43 43.47 -14.05
CA GLY A 503 -9.04 44.78 -14.30
C GLY A 503 -9.52 45.49 -13.05
N SER A 504 -8.59 46.03 -12.24
CA SER A 504 -8.86 47.23 -11.42
C SER A 504 -7.61 47.62 -10.61
N ALA A 505 -6.72 48.41 -11.22
CA ALA A 505 -5.85 49.34 -10.49
C ALA A 505 -5.21 50.32 -11.49
N SER A 506 -5.98 51.32 -11.91
CA SER A 506 -5.47 52.47 -12.66
C SER A 506 -6.43 53.64 -12.51
N GLU A 507 -6.46 54.28 -11.34
CA GLU A 507 -6.84 55.68 -11.22
C GLU A 507 -5.87 56.39 -10.28
N ARG A 508 -5.17 57.38 -10.84
CA ARG A 508 -4.39 58.38 -10.10
C ARG A 508 -5.35 59.26 -9.28
N PRO A 509 -4.85 59.88 -8.20
CA PRO A 509 -4.81 61.34 -8.28
C PRO A 509 -3.54 62.01 -7.74
N SER A 510 -3.31 63.20 -8.31
CA SER A 510 -2.77 64.44 -7.71
C SER A 510 -1.38 64.49 -7.06
N ASN A 511 -0.54 65.23 -7.79
CA ASN A 511 0.64 66.05 -7.49
C ASN A 511 0.73 66.75 -6.11
N SER A 512 1.89 66.61 -5.44
CA SER A 512 2.70 67.61 -4.69
C SER A 512 3.77 66.82 -3.93
N GLY A 513 5.04 67.18 -3.74
CA GLY A 513 5.91 68.30 -4.10
C GLY A 513 7.19 68.12 -3.24
N GLN A 514 8.37 68.45 -3.80
CA GLN A 514 9.70 68.56 -3.14
C GLN A 514 10.35 67.23 -2.68
N GLY A 515 11.65 66.95 -2.88
CA GLY A 515 12.79 67.67 -3.43
C GLY A 515 14.05 66.81 -3.30
N SER A 516 15.14 67.26 -3.94
CA SER A 516 16.56 66.89 -3.67
C SER A 516 17.21 65.71 -4.43
N LYS A 517 17.77 66.10 -5.58
CA LYS A 517 18.99 65.64 -6.31
C LYS A 517 20.26 65.45 -5.40
N PRO A 518 21.46 65.04 -5.91
CA PRO A 518 21.83 64.19 -7.08
C PRO A 518 23.17 63.35 -6.93
N LYS A 519 23.62 62.76 -8.06
CA LYS A 519 25.03 62.50 -8.52
C LYS A 519 25.71 61.20 -8.00
N LYS A 520 26.55 60.44 -8.72
CA LYS A 520 27.48 60.63 -9.88
C LYS A 520 27.82 59.21 -10.46
N ARG A 521 27.82 58.99 -11.79
CA ARG A 521 28.98 58.91 -12.73
C ARG A 521 30.08 57.86 -12.45
N GLY A 522 30.39 57.04 -13.47
CA GLY A 522 31.76 56.60 -13.80
C GLY A 522 31.88 55.17 -14.36
N GLY A 523 32.13 55.01 -15.66
CA GLY A 523 32.55 53.74 -16.29
C GLY A 523 34.08 53.51 -16.21
N PRO A 524 34.72 52.90 -17.24
CA PRO A 524 34.85 51.45 -17.44
C PRO A 524 36.33 50.99 -17.62
N GLY A 525 36.56 49.67 -17.76
CA GLY A 525 37.75 49.07 -18.39
C GLY A 525 38.52 48.09 -17.48
N MET A 526 39.26 47.08 -17.94
CA MET A 526 39.44 46.38 -19.23
C MET A 526 40.51 45.30 -18.95
N LYS A 527 40.44 44.12 -19.61
CA LYS A 527 41.55 43.18 -19.91
C LYS A 527 42.18 42.41 -18.72
N ASN A 528 42.69 41.18 -18.82
CA ASN A 528 42.94 40.25 -19.93
C ASN A 528 43.35 38.86 -19.36
N SER A 529 43.15 37.79 -20.15
CA SER A 529 44.00 36.59 -20.42
C SER A 529 44.84 35.96 -19.29
N GLY A 530 45.01 34.65 -19.14
CA GLY A 530 44.96 33.50 -20.05
C GLY A 530 45.64 32.33 -19.29
N GLU A 531 45.22 31.07 -19.50
CA GLU A 531 46.01 30.02 -20.21
C GLU A 531 47.38 29.68 -19.55
N ALA A 532 47.84 28.44 -19.38
CA ALA A 532 47.45 27.13 -19.88
C ALA A 532 48.28 26.01 -19.18
N ARG A 533 47.72 24.79 -19.18
CA ARG A 533 48.29 23.47 -19.57
C ARG A 533 49.59 22.86 -18.97
N SER A 534 49.52 21.51 -19.05
CA SER A 534 50.56 20.46 -19.19
C SER A 534 50.97 19.74 -17.89
N ALA A 535 51.31 18.46 -17.80
CA ALA A 535 51.22 17.18 -18.56
C ALA A 535 52.48 16.35 -18.20
N GLY A 536 52.37 15.00 -18.17
CA GLY A 536 53.49 14.04 -18.07
C GLY A 536 53.80 13.56 -16.64
N GLY A 537 54.11 12.30 -16.33
CA GLY A 537 54.39 11.09 -17.11
C GLY A 537 55.29 10.14 -16.28
N GLU A 538 55.13 8.81 -16.45
CA GLU A 538 56.11 7.71 -16.20
C GLU A 538 56.62 7.43 -14.75
N ALA A 539 57.03 6.23 -14.29
CA ALA A 539 57.06 4.84 -14.75
C ALA A 539 57.50 3.88 -13.59
N ALA A 540 57.14 2.58 -13.72
CA ALA A 540 57.87 1.33 -13.41
C ALA A 540 58.37 0.90 -11.99
N GLY A 541 58.15 -0.41 -11.68
CA GLY A 541 58.98 -1.27 -10.80
C GLY A 541 58.17 -2.29 -9.96
N HIS A 542 57.80 -3.48 -10.46
CA HIS A 542 58.50 -4.81 -10.41
C HIS A 542 58.34 -5.67 -9.13
N GLY A 543 57.97 -6.95 -9.35
CA GLY A 543 58.03 -8.11 -8.43
C GLY A 543 56.63 -8.64 -8.06
N GLY A 544 56.14 -9.82 -8.45
CA GLY A 544 56.74 -11.07 -8.91
C GLY A 544 56.29 -12.20 -7.95
N GLY A 545 55.46 -13.14 -8.41
CA GLY A 545 55.10 -14.33 -7.61
C GLY A 545 53.84 -15.04 -8.11
N ASN A 546 53.99 -16.32 -8.44
CA ASN A 546 53.18 -17.13 -9.33
C ASN A 546 52.29 -18.16 -8.57
N SER A 547 51.44 -18.87 -9.32
CA SER A 547 50.62 -20.06 -8.98
C SER A 547 49.36 -19.81 -8.13
N GLY A 548 48.18 -20.35 -8.42
CA GLY A 548 47.78 -21.42 -9.34
C GLY A 548 46.68 -22.25 -8.67
N GLU A 549 45.71 -22.74 -9.46
CA GLU A 549 44.64 -23.67 -9.09
C GLU A 549 43.48 -23.07 -8.26
N GLY A 550 42.20 -23.33 -8.52
CA GLY A 550 41.57 -24.37 -9.31
C GLY A 550 40.40 -24.98 -8.53
N GLN A 551 39.20 -24.85 -9.08
CA GLN A 551 38.03 -25.73 -8.90
C GLN A 551 37.25 -25.77 -7.57
N ALA A 552 35.96 -25.47 -7.73
CA ALA A 552 34.80 -26.25 -7.34
C ALA A 552 34.63 -26.69 -5.88
N ARG A 553 33.66 -26.07 -5.20
CA ARG A 553 32.43 -26.74 -4.75
C ARG A 553 31.34 -25.73 -4.43
#